data_AF-A0A944UJE2-F1
#
_entry.id   AF-A0A944UJE2-F1
#
_cell.length_a   1.000
_cell.length_b   1.000
_cell.length_c   1.000
_cell.angle_alpha   90.00
_cell.angle_beta   90.00
_cell.angle_gamma   90.00
#
_symmetry.space_group_name_H-M   'P 1'
#
loop_
_entity.id
_entity.type
_entity.pdbx_description
1 polymer ?
#
loop_
_entity_poly.entity_id
_entity_poly.type
_entity_poly.pdbx_seq_one_letter_code
_entity_poly.pdbx_strand_id
1 'polypeptide(L)'
;GSYKIASSSVVNRVTGIRIEAMKDNRLPRKGPGRAPNDGNFVLSELEVIASPSKDLNHWGKFHASKWETIKIPAPWKLNIGAKVTEGNQSVILEKMNEKNHIALGNFFHVGPFKGVSFDQKVGPELDSDFLREKTYEHVGNSLRWVSKPEWKDAELYNSVFSAENSSNYLLKEIEASNEMDLPISLGSDDGIKVFLNGKTLLANNIGRGAAPDQEKVVLKLKKGKNILLLKIHNGGGPSGFYFKSGISQSILPGFTWSQKMPAGSFVLTFKAKSVVEGDVRLVLGGSVTNGKTNSSYLTKVKGDQSWHDYRIDFTLEKPIADLQFLLPEKTELKNIDIYRNGLPQKLSFENALATYSQNGYAVATAIDGKRTPSGNGWAISPRMGNTHYASFQVKKPINFNGPTELEILLKQEFQSGKHSLGRFRVAVTDLNKPISYGLPEEILEIFGVAQDKRSSKQNKKISDAFKNANPERVELSNALAEANKPLPKDPKLTKLETELSNAEKPLPLPPEVARLRRALLLSEKQLANKRVIGAQDLTWALINTPAFLFNR
;
A
#
# COMPACT_ATOMS: atom_id res chain seq x y z
N GLY A 1 -17.75 19.77 0.41
CA GLY A 1 -18.57 18.81 1.19
C GLY A 1 -18.35 17.41 0.64
N SER A 2 -18.72 16.37 1.37
CA SER A 2 -18.59 14.98 0.90
C SER A 2 -19.78 14.13 1.35
N TYR A 3 -20.23 13.19 0.51
CA TYR A 3 -21.20 12.17 0.90
C TYR A 3 -20.52 10.82 0.98
N LYS A 4 -20.65 10.12 2.12
CA LYS A 4 -20.30 8.71 2.26
C LYS A 4 -21.58 7.90 2.34
N ILE A 5 -21.78 6.99 1.39
CA ILE A 5 -22.97 6.17 1.24
C ILE A 5 -22.54 4.72 1.42
N ALA A 6 -23.10 4.05 2.43
CA ALA A 6 -22.94 2.61 2.61
C ALA A 6 -24.25 1.93 2.17
N SER A 7 -24.17 0.97 1.26
CA SER A 7 -25.34 0.28 0.71
C SER A 7 -25.00 -1.12 0.23
N SER A 8 -25.99 -2.00 0.18
CA SER A 8 -25.86 -3.36 -0.36
C SER A 8 -26.51 -3.44 -1.74
N SER A 9 -25.80 -4.03 -2.69
CA SER A 9 -26.27 -4.29 -4.04
C SER A 9 -26.54 -5.78 -4.22
N VAL A 10 -27.67 -6.13 -4.84
CA VAL A 10 -28.01 -7.52 -5.18
C VAL A 10 -27.09 -8.13 -6.23
N VAL A 11 -26.34 -7.30 -6.98
CA VAL A 11 -25.39 -7.81 -7.98
C VAL A 11 -24.10 -8.27 -7.33
N ASN A 12 -23.54 -9.36 -7.84
CA ASN A 12 -22.28 -9.96 -7.37
C ASN A 12 -21.04 -9.46 -8.13
N ARG A 13 -21.26 -8.74 -9.24
CA ARG A 13 -20.23 -8.16 -10.11
C ARG A 13 -20.63 -6.77 -10.53
N VAL A 14 -20.09 -5.75 -9.87
CA VAL A 14 -20.33 -4.36 -10.28
C VAL A 14 -19.45 -4.01 -11.48
N THR A 15 -20.08 -3.79 -12.63
CA THR A 15 -19.43 -3.37 -13.86
C THR A 15 -19.51 -1.86 -14.06
N GLY A 16 -20.43 -1.16 -13.38
CA GLY A 16 -20.53 0.30 -13.46
C GLY A 16 -21.44 0.94 -12.43
N ILE A 17 -21.31 2.27 -12.37
CA ILE A 17 -22.04 3.13 -11.45
C ILE A 17 -22.62 4.29 -12.22
N ARG A 18 -23.87 4.64 -11.93
CA ARG A 18 -24.55 5.82 -12.47
C ARG A 18 -24.98 6.75 -11.35
N ILE A 19 -24.65 8.03 -11.50
CA ILE A 19 -25.15 9.12 -10.67
C ILE A 19 -26.18 9.89 -11.50
N GLU A 20 -27.39 10.01 -10.98
CA GLU A 20 -28.42 10.86 -11.53
C GLU A 20 -28.59 12.08 -10.62
N ALA A 21 -28.23 13.24 -11.13
CA ALA A 21 -28.41 14.54 -10.50
C ALA A 21 -29.80 15.07 -10.89
N MET A 22 -30.77 14.98 -9.97
CA MET A 22 -32.20 15.23 -10.26
C MET A 22 -32.61 16.66 -9.93
N LYS A 23 -33.36 17.30 -10.83
CA LYS A 23 -34.02 18.57 -10.53
C LYS A 23 -34.96 18.44 -9.32
N ASP A 24 -35.08 19.50 -8.53
CA ASP A 24 -35.99 19.58 -7.38
C ASP A 24 -36.42 21.03 -7.15
N ASN A 25 -37.72 21.27 -7.01
CA ASN A 25 -38.27 22.62 -6.82
C ASN A 25 -37.80 23.29 -5.52
N ARG A 26 -37.29 22.54 -4.55
CA ARG A 26 -36.77 23.03 -3.28
C ARG A 26 -35.31 23.50 -3.34
N LEU A 27 -34.60 23.23 -4.44
CA LEU A 27 -33.20 23.58 -4.63
C LEU A 27 -33.05 24.88 -5.45
N PRO A 28 -31.93 25.61 -5.32
CA PRO A 28 -31.69 26.83 -6.08
C PRO A 28 -31.87 26.61 -7.59
N ARG A 29 -32.54 27.56 -8.26
CA ARG A 29 -32.94 27.50 -9.69
C ARG A 29 -33.63 26.19 -10.12
N LYS A 30 -34.26 25.48 -9.17
CA LYS A 30 -34.86 24.15 -9.38
C LYS A 30 -33.85 23.12 -9.89
N GLY A 31 -32.55 23.39 -9.73
CA GLY A 31 -31.46 22.54 -10.22
C GLY A 31 -31.15 21.37 -9.28
N PRO A 32 -30.23 20.49 -9.66
CA PRO A 32 -29.87 19.33 -8.85
C PRO A 32 -28.86 19.62 -7.73
N GLY A 33 -28.19 20.78 -7.75
CA GLY A 33 -27.14 21.17 -6.80
C GLY A 33 -27.59 22.19 -5.76
N ARG A 34 -26.74 22.42 -4.76
CA ARG A 34 -26.97 23.30 -3.60
C ARG A 34 -26.30 24.66 -3.72
N ALA A 35 -25.53 24.93 -4.78
CA ALA A 35 -24.88 26.22 -4.94
C ALA A 35 -25.95 27.33 -4.93
N PRO A 36 -25.84 28.33 -4.03
CA PRO A 36 -26.97 29.21 -3.69
C PRO A 36 -27.42 30.10 -4.85
N ASN A 37 -26.51 30.43 -5.77
CA ASN A 37 -26.77 31.40 -6.83
C ASN A 37 -27.37 30.75 -8.09
N ASP A 38 -27.04 29.49 -8.35
CA ASP A 38 -27.31 28.88 -9.66
C ASP A 38 -27.85 27.44 -9.61
N GLY A 39 -27.82 26.77 -8.45
CA GLY A 39 -28.26 25.38 -8.32
C GLY A 39 -27.28 24.37 -8.91
N ASN A 40 -26.03 24.77 -9.14
CA ASN A 40 -24.97 23.90 -9.65
C ASN A 40 -24.34 23.05 -8.53
N PHE A 41 -23.55 22.06 -8.93
CA PHE A 41 -22.73 21.22 -8.05
C PHE A 41 -21.38 20.97 -8.72
N VAL A 42 -20.41 20.51 -7.95
CA VAL A 42 -19.12 20.05 -8.47
C VAL A 42 -18.77 18.73 -7.78
N LEU A 43 -18.89 17.62 -8.50
CA LEU A 43 -18.40 16.32 -8.05
C LEU A 43 -16.92 16.23 -8.41
N SER A 44 -16.04 16.55 -7.46
CA SER A 44 -14.59 16.58 -7.67
C SER A 44 -14.00 15.17 -7.79
N GLU A 45 -14.51 14.19 -7.05
CA GLU A 45 -14.01 12.81 -7.12
C GLU A 45 -15.09 11.80 -6.70
N LEU A 46 -15.19 10.69 -7.43
CA LEU A 46 -15.95 9.49 -7.09
C LEU A 46 -15.00 8.36 -6.66
N GLU A 47 -15.12 7.90 -5.42
CA GLU A 47 -14.43 6.70 -4.96
C GLU A 47 -15.45 5.65 -4.53
N VAL A 48 -15.23 4.39 -4.94
CA VAL A 48 -16.10 3.29 -4.52
C VAL A 48 -15.26 2.11 -4.06
N ILE A 49 -15.59 1.58 -2.89
CA ILE A 49 -15.06 0.32 -2.38
C ILE A 49 -16.18 -0.71 -2.47
N ALA A 50 -15.92 -1.80 -3.17
CA ALA A 50 -16.80 -2.96 -3.27
C ALA A 50 -16.26 -4.08 -2.38
N SER A 51 -17.14 -4.70 -1.58
CA SER A 51 -16.82 -5.77 -0.63
C SER A 51 -17.86 -6.90 -0.72
N PRO A 52 -17.53 -8.13 -0.32
CA PRO A 52 -18.54 -9.19 -0.24
C PRO A 52 -19.63 -8.87 0.79
N SER A 53 -20.86 -9.35 0.56
CA SER A 53 -21.96 -9.28 1.54
C SER A 53 -21.56 -9.80 2.92
N LYS A 54 -22.15 -9.26 3.98
CA LYS A 54 -21.99 -9.81 5.34
C LYS A 54 -22.76 -11.12 5.56
N ASP A 55 -23.69 -11.47 4.68
CA ASP A 55 -24.48 -12.71 4.75
C ASP A 55 -23.63 -13.92 4.36
N LEU A 56 -23.40 -14.82 5.33
CA LEU A 56 -22.58 -16.03 5.15
C LEU A 56 -23.23 -17.08 4.26
N ASN A 57 -24.53 -17.01 3.99
CA ASN A 57 -25.21 -17.96 3.11
C ASN A 57 -24.63 -17.96 1.69
N HIS A 58 -24.00 -16.86 1.29
CA HIS A 58 -23.34 -16.73 0.00
C HIS A 58 -21.84 -17.04 0.03
N TRP A 59 -21.24 -17.25 1.21
CA TRP A 59 -19.80 -17.43 1.32
C TRP A 59 -19.39 -18.87 1.07
N GLY A 60 -18.22 -19.06 0.47
CA GLY A 60 -17.65 -20.39 0.33
C GLY A 60 -17.16 -20.88 1.69
N LYS A 61 -17.59 -22.06 2.12
CA LYS A 61 -17.03 -22.69 3.33
C LYS A 61 -15.61 -23.16 3.02
N PHE A 62 -14.61 -22.46 3.57
CA PHE A 62 -13.20 -22.76 3.39
C PHE A 62 -12.76 -23.92 4.27
N HIS A 63 -13.30 -24.00 5.49
CA HIS A 63 -13.08 -25.11 6.40
C HIS A 63 -14.28 -25.30 7.32
N ALA A 64 -14.54 -26.55 7.69
CA ALA A 64 -15.52 -26.92 8.68
C ALA A 64 -14.88 -27.93 9.63
N SER A 65 -14.98 -27.69 10.94
CA SER A 65 -14.52 -28.65 11.93
C SER A 65 -15.52 -28.80 13.06
N LYS A 66 -15.83 -30.05 13.38
CA LYS A 66 -16.58 -30.42 14.58
C LYS A 66 -15.62 -30.95 15.62
N TRP A 67 -15.86 -30.57 16.87
CA TRP A 67 -14.97 -30.84 18.00
C TRP A 67 -15.70 -31.67 19.04
N GLU A 68 -16.18 -32.85 18.61
CA GLU A 68 -17.01 -33.74 19.43
C GLU A 68 -16.18 -34.66 20.34
N THR A 69 -14.88 -34.79 20.06
CA THR A 69 -13.90 -35.59 20.84
C THR A 69 -12.61 -34.81 20.99
N ILE A 70 -11.71 -35.25 21.87
CA ILE A 70 -10.37 -34.64 22.06
C ILE A 70 -9.44 -34.74 20.83
N LYS A 71 -9.83 -35.48 19.79
CA LYS A 71 -9.07 -35.57 18.54
C LYS A 71 -9.17 -34.24 17.79
N ILE A 72 -8.05 -33.52 17.74
CA ILE A 72 -7.94 -32.22 17.05
C ILE A 72 -8.10 -32.43 15.52
N PRO A 73 -9.11 -31.83 14.87
CA PRO A 73 -9.31 -31.94 13.43
C PRO A 73 -8.21 -31.22 12.65
N ALA A 74 -7.58 -31.90 11.67
CA ALA A 74 -6.65 -31.24 10.76
C ALA A 74 -7.36 -30.12 9.96
N PRO A 75 -6.72 -28.98 9.67
CA PRO A 75 -5.30 -28.66 9.90
C PRO A 75 -5.03 -27.90 11.21
N TRP A 76 -5.94 -27.96 12.19
CA TRP A 76 -5.69 -27.37 13.50
C TRP A 76 -4.64 -28.18 14.28
N LYS A 77 -3.83 -27.46 15.04
CA LYS A 77 -2.87 -28.01 16.00
C LYS A 77 -3.09 -27.32 17.34
N LEU A 78 -3.01 -28.07 18.42
CA LEU A 78 -3.08 -27.50 19.75
C LEU A 78 -1.84 -26.63 20.01
N ASN A 79 -2.04 -25.44 20.59
CA ASN A 79 -0.92 -24.58 20.96
C ASN A 79 -0.07 -25.23 22.05
N ILE A 80 1.23 -24.95 22.02
CA ILE A 80 2.17 -25.39 23.06
C ILE A 80 1.66 -24.87 24.41
N GLY A 81 1.58 -25.74 25.42
CA GLY A 81 1.08 -25.39 26.76
C GLY A 81 -0.45 -25.38 26.91
N ALA A 82 -1.21 -25.69 25.86
CA ALA A 82 -2.64 -25.96 25.95
C ALA A 82 -2.91 -27.47 26.07
N LYS A 83 -4.03 -27.82 26.71
CA LYS A 83 -4.57 -29.18 26.80
C LYS A 83 -6.06 -29.12 26.42
N VAL A 84 -6.56 -30.19 25.81
CA VAL A 84 -8.01 -30.38 25.66
C VAL A 84 -8.49 -31.53 26.54
N THR A 85 -9.65 -31.37 27.15
CA THR A 85 -10.38 -32.43 27.85
C THR A 85 -11.74 -32.65 27.17
N GLU A 86 -12.31 -33.84 27.36
CA GLU A 86 -13.58 -34.21 26.75
C GLU A 86 -14.74 -33.54 27.50
N GLY A 87 -15.62 -32.89 26.75
CA GLY A 87 -16.92 -32.44 27.22
C GLY A 87 -18.04 -33.28 26.61
N ASN A 88 -19.30 -32.87 26.82
CA ASN A 88 -20.43 -33.56 26.22
C ASN A 88 -20.59 -33.14 24.75
N GLN A 89 -20.05 -33.95 23.83
CA GLN A 89 -19.97 -33.67 22.38
C GLN A 89 -19.27 -32.33 22.09
N SER A 90 -18.19 -32.08 22.82
CA SER A 90 -17.43 -30.84 22.83
C SER A 90 -16.01 -31.08 23.34
N VAL A 91 -15.13 -30.09 23.19
CA VAL A 91 -13.82 -30.07 23.85
C VAL A 91 -13.73 -28.89 24.80
N ILE A 92 -13.14 -29.10 25.98
CA ILE A 92 -12.84 -28.05 26.94
C ILE A 92 -11.36 -27.70 26.81
N LEU A 93 -11.08 -26.44 26.58
CA LEU A 93 -9.73 -25.95 26.44
C LEU A 93 -9.18 -25.53 27.80
N GLU A 94 -8.08 -26.17 28.20
CA GLU A 94 -7.38 -25.93 29.45
C GLU A 94 -5.97 -25.41 29.15
N LYS A 95 -5.45 -24.60 30.05
CA LYS A 95 -4.01 -24.42 30.13
C LYS A 95 -3.43 -25.68 30.78
N MET A 96 -2.32 -26.20 30.27
CA MET A 96 -1.62 -27.27 30.99
C MET A 96 -1.25 -26.74 32.38
N ASN A 97 -1.66 -27.46 33.43
CA ASN A 97 -1.27 -27.17 34.81
C ASN A 97 0.25 -26.95 34.88
N GLU A 98 0.68 -26.04 35.76
CA GLU A 98 2.06 -25.55 36.02
C GLU A 98 3.16 -26.62 36.22
N LYS A 99 2.82 -27.91 36.11
CA LYS A 99 3.74 -29.05 36.14
C LYS A 99 4.64 -29.17 34.91
N ASN A 100 4.27 -28.58 33.76
CA ASN A 100 5.07 -28.55 32.52
C ASN A 100 5.45 -27.12 32.13
N HIS A 101 6.21 -26.42 32.97
CA HIS A 101 6.80 -25.12 32.66
C HIS A 101 8.25 -25.23 32.17
N ILE A 102 8.63 -24.30 31.30
CA ILE A 102 10.03 -23.97 31.00
C ILE A 102 10.29 -22.57 31.56
N ALA A 103 11.29 -22.42 32.42
CA ALA A 103 11.74 -21.13 32.90
C ALA A 103 13.07 -20.75 32.23
N LEU A 104 13.10 -19.58 31.59
CA LEU A 104 14.29 -19.01 30.98
C LEU A 104 15.01 -18.10 31.97
N GLY A 105 16.27 -18.40 32.26
CA GLY A 105 17.15 -17.50 32.99
C GLY A 105 17.60 -16.29 32.16
N ASN A 106 18.27 -15.35 32.83
CA ASN A 106 18.95 -14.24 32.16
C ASN A 106 20.02 -14.74 31.17
N PHE A 107 20.36 -13.91 30.20
CA PHE A 107 21.59 -14.13 29.45
C PHE A 107 22.80 -13.84 30.32
N PHE A 108 23.87 -14.57 30.07
CA PHE A 108 25.21 -14.27 30.56
C PHE A 108 26.13 -14.14 29.36
N HIS A 109 27.05 -13.18 29.41
CA HIS A 109 28.03 -12.94 28.37
C HIS A 109 29.44 -13.07 28.93
N VAL A 110 30.32 -13.72 28.17
CA VAL A 110 31.76 -13.67 28.41
C VAL A 110 32.49 -13.53 27.08
N GLY A 111 33.44 -12.60 27.04
CA GLY A 111 34.15 -12.19 25.84
C GLY A 111 34.43 -10.69 25.85
N PRO A 112 35.03 -10.16 24.77
CA PRO A 112 35.43 -10.89 23.57
C PRO A 112 36.72 -11.70 23.79
N PHE A 113 36.76 -12.92 23.27
CA PHE A 113 37.99 -13.69 23.11
C PHE A 113 38.65 -13.28 21.79
N LYS A 114 39.56 -12.30 21.84
CA LYS A 114 40.22 -11.71 20.67
C LYS A 114 41.19 -12.69 19.98
N GLY A 115 41.24 -12.67 18.65
CA GLY A 115 42.07 -13.57 17.85
C GLY A 115 41.62 -15.03 17.85
N VAL A 116 40.43 -15.33 18.38
CA VAL A 116 39.88 -16.69 18.42
C VAL A 116 38.98 -16.90 17.22
N SER A 117 39.44 -17.76 16.31
CA SER A 117 38.68 -18.14 15.11
C SER A 117 37.45 -18.98 15.45
N PHE A 118 36.54 -19.10 14.48
CA PHE A 118 35.31 -19.89 14.61
C PHE A 118 35.57 -21.32 15.13
N ASP A 119 36.58 -22.00 14.60
CA ASP A 119 36.89 -23.40 14.93
C ASP A 119 37.86 -23.61 16.08
N GLN A 120 38.57 -22.57 16.48
CA GLN A 120 39.47 -22.66 17.62
C GLN A 120 38.65 -22.82 18.92
N LYS A 121 38.95 -23.88 19.67
CA LYS A 121 38.27 -24.18 20.92
C LYS A 121 38.88 -23.40 22.08
N VAL A 122 38.19 -22.38 22.57
CA VAL A 122 38.68 -21.54 23.68
C VAL A 122 37.52 -21.13 24.58
N GLY A 123 37.78 -21.11 25.90
CA GLY A 123 36.84 -20.58 26.88
C GLY A 123 35.71 -21.58 27.21
N PRO A 124 34.46 -21.10 27.38
CA PRO A 124 33.38 -21.91 27.93
C PRO A 124 33.00 -23.18 27.16
N GLU A 125 33.31 -23.26 25.87
CA GLU A 125 32.98 -24.45 25.06
C GLU A 125 33.78 -25.71 25.45
N LEU A 126 34.82 -25.56 26.28
CA LEU A 126 35.62 -26.65 26.84
C LEU A 126 35.10 -27.16 28.19
N ASP A 127 34.14 -26.46 28.78
CA ASP A 127 33.69 -26.77 30.14
C ASP A 127 32.70 -27.93 30.15
N SER A 128 32.91 -28.89 31.05
CA SER A 128 31.91 -29.94 31.34
C SER A 128 30.73 -29.40 32.15
N ASP A 129 31.01 -28.40 33.00
CA ASP A 129 30.05 -27.81 33.92
C ASP A 129 30.18 -26.28 33.92
N PHE A 130 29.03 -25.60 33.80
CA PHE A 130 28.98 -24.15 33.72
C PHE A 130 28.94 -23.52 35.10
N LEU A 131 30.06 -22.94 35.51
CA LEU A 131 30.21 -22.22 36.78
C LEU A 131 30.20 -20.71 36.50
N ARG A 132 29.21 -20.00 37.06
CA ARG A 132 29.04 -18.54 36.85
C ARG A 132 30.23 -17.73 37.36
N GLU A 133 30.90 -18.21 38.40
CA GLU A 133 32.09 -17.57 38.98
C GLU A 133 33.38 -17.92 38.24
N LYS A 134 33.31 -18.71 37.15
CA LYS A 134 34.50 -19.09 36.41
C LYS A 134 35.05 -17.91 35.64
N THR A 135 36.37 -17.81 35.70
CA THR A 135 37.17 -16.83 34.99
C THR A 135 38.05 -17.54 33.97
N TYR A 136 38.23 -16.93 32.81
CA TYR A 136 38.99 -17.44 31.68
C TYR A 136 40.12 -16.47 31.36
N GLU A 137 41.36 -16.95 31.46
CA GLU A 137 42.52 -16.18 31.06
C GLU A 137 42.68 -16.21 29.54
N HIS A 138 42.76 -15.05 28.90
CA HIS A 138 42.92 -14.93 27.45
C HIS A 138 43.71 -13.67 27.07
N VAL A 139 44.88 -13.86 26.45
CA VAL A 139 45.76 -12.78 25.94
C VAL A 139 45.99 -11.70 27.01
N GLY A 140 46.41 -12.12 28.21
CA GLY A 140 46.71 -11.24 29.34
C GLY A 140 45.49 -10.57 29.98
N ASN A 141 44.26 -10.97 29.62
CA ASN A 141 43.03 -10.50 30.24
C ASN A 141 42.29 -11.63 30.94
N SER A 142 41.72 -11.32 32.09
CA SER A 142 40.90 -12.21 32.89
C SER A 142 39.42 -11.95 32.58
N LEU A 143 38.78 -12.85 31.84
CA LEU A 143 37.39 -12.72 31.37
C LEU A 143 36.45 -13.52 32.26
N ARG A 144 35.35 -12.91 32.73
CA ARG A 144 34.33 -13.59 33.55
C ARG A 144 32.94 -13.41 32.97
N TRP A 145 32.02 -14.27 33.36
CA TRP A 145 30.61 -14.13 33.02
C TRP A 145 30.01 -12.83 33.59
N VAL A 146 29.28 -12.11 32.74
CA VAL A 146 28.52 -10.92 33.10
C VAL A 146 27.04 -11.18 32.82
N SER A 147 26.19 -11.04 33.84
CA SER A 147 24.74 -11.13 33.67
C SER A 147 24.23 -10.00 32.80
N LYS A 148 23.34 -10.32 31.85
CA LYS A 148 22.73 -9.43 30.88
C LYS A 148 21.20 -9.49 30.99
N PRO A 149 20.60 -9.04 32.11
CA PRO A 149 19.15 -9.07 32.30
C PRO A 149 18.40 -8.16 31.31
N GLU A 150 19.08 -7.18 30.72
CA GLU A 150 18.57 -6.30 29.68
C GLU A 150 18.38 -7.01 28.33
N TRP A 151 19.05 -8.14 28.09
CA TRP A 151 18.87 -8.92 26.87
C TRP A 151 17.61 -9.79 26.96
N LYS A 152 16.59 -9.44 26.16
CA LYS A 152 15.26 -10.05 26.15
C LYS A 152 15.09 -11.00 24.96
N ASP A 153 14.08 -11.86 25.10
CA ASP A 153 13.67 -12.79 24.06
C ASP A 153 13.02 -12.04 22.88
N ALA A 154 13.26 -12.52 21.66
CA ALA A 154 12.75 -11.95 20.42
C ALA A 154 13.22 -10.51 20.07
N GLU A 155 14.31 -10.04 20.67
CA GLU A 155 14.97 -8.77 20.32
C GLU A 155 16.25 -9.00 19.51
N LEU A 156 16.54 -8.06 18.60
CA LEU A 156 17.76 -8.06 17.78
C LEU A 156 18.81 -7.14 18.40
N TYR A 157 19.99 -7.66 18.67
CA TYR A 157 21.13 -6.95 19.23
C TYR A 157 22.24 -6.82 18.20
N ASN A 158 22.12 -5.87 17.26
CA ASN A 158 22.91 -5.85 16.02
C ASN A 158 24.34 -5.27 16.11
N SER A 159 24.77 -4.76 17.27
CA SER A 159 26.10 -4.15 17.44
C SER A 159 26.57 -4.16 18.91
N VAL A 160 26.17 -5.19 19.66
CA VAL A 160 26.51 -5.30 21.10
C VAL A 160 27.93 -5.80 21.33
N PHE A 161 28.59 -6.31 20.29
CA PHE A 161 29.99 -6.72 20.29
C PHE A 161 30.79 -5.83 19.33
N SER A 162 31.97 -5.39 19.74
CA SER A 162 32.77 -4.40 18.98
C SER A 162 34.19 -4.85 18.65
N ALA A 163 34.64 -6.01 19.15
CA ALA A 163 35.97 -6.52 18.87
C ALA A 163 35.99 -7.35 17.58
N GLU A 164 36.88 -6.97 16.67
CA GLU A 164 37.13 -7.71 15.42
C GLU A 164 37.88 -9.01 15.67
N ASN A 165 37.74 -9.96 14.74
CA ASN A 165 38.35 -11.28 14.79
C ASN A 165 38.26 -11.89 16.20
N SER A 166 37.04 -12.00 16.73
CA SER A 166 36.83 -12.40 18.11
C SER A 166 35.62 -13.31 18.28
N SER A 167 35.64 -14.10 19.35
CA SER A 167 34.50 -14.93 19.74
C SER A 167 33.86 -14.40 21.02
N ASN A 168 32.54 -14.27 21.03
CA ASN A 168 31.73 -13.93 22.19
C ASN A 168 30.85 -15.13 22.56
N TYR A 169 30.76 -15.43 23.85
CA TYR A 169 29.92 -16.51 24.34
C TYR A 169 28.71 -15.96 25.07
N LEU A 170 27.54 -16.49 24.74
CA LEU A 170 26.30 -16.22 25.41
C LEU A 170 25.78 -17.50 26.04
N LEU A 171 25.44 -17.44 27.31
CA LEU A 171 24.87 -18.55 28.04
C LEU A 171 23.45 -18.21 28.50
N LYS A 172 22.58 -19.20 28.44
CA LYS A 172 21.23 -19.12 29.00
C LYS A 172 20.91 -20.43 29.73
N GLU A 173 20.52 -20.31 30.98
CA GLU A 173 20.02 -21.45 31.76
C GLU A 173 18.53 -21.64 31.47
N ILE A 174 18.12 -22.88 31.24
CA ILE A 174 16.74 -23.25 30.91
C ILE A 174 16.31 -24.34 31.88
N GLU A 175 15.39 -24.02 32.79
CA GLU A 175 14.82 -25.02 33.70
C GLU A 175 13.59 -25.63 33.03
N ALA A 176 13.58 -26.95 32.82
CA ALA A 176 12.45 -27.67 32.25
C ALA A 176 11.88 -28.64 33.27
N SER A 177 10.59 -28.49 33.58
CA SER A 177 9.93 -29.34 34.58
C SER A 177 9.78 -30.82 34.18
N ASN A 178 9.84 -31.14 32.88
CA ASN A 178 9.89 -32.49 32.31
C ASN A 178 10.72 -32.51 31.01
N GLU A 179 11.02 -33.70 30.48
CA GLU A 179 11.67 -33.83 29.18
C GLU A 179 10.76 -33.30 28.06
N MET A 180 11.24 -32.36 27.25
CA MET A 180 10.44 -31.68 26.22
C MET A 180 11.27 -30.99 25.16
N ASP A 181 10.66 -30.74 24.00
CA ASP A 181 11.27 -30.02 22.89
C ASP A 181 10.96 -28.52 22.97
N LEU A 182 11.98 -27.69 22.81
CA LEU A 182 11.87 -26.23 22.73
C LEU A 182 12.42 -25.74 21.39
N PRO A 183 11.56 -25.36 20.42
CA PRO A 183 12.04 -24.70 19.21
C PRO A 183 12.58 -23.30 19.54
N ILE A 184 13.69 -22.94 18.92
CA ILE A 184 14.30 -21.62 19.02
C ILE A 184 14.63 -21.08 17.62
N SER A 185 14.58 -19.76 17.50
CA SER A 185 15.00 -19.01 16.33
C SER A 185 16.18 -18.12 16.70
N LEU A 186 17.20 -18.09 15.86
CA LEU A 186 18.49 -17.46 16.13
C LEU A 186 18.94 -16.60 14.96
N GLY A 187 19.83 -15.66 15.26
CA GLY A 187 20.58 -14.88 14.28
C GLY A 187 21.93 -14.47 14.83
N SER A 188 22.88 -14.19 13.96
CA SER A 188 24.27 -13.92 14.34
C SER A 188 24.96 -12.99 13.36
N ASP A 189 25.88 -12.21 13.90
CA ASP A 189 26.86 -11.42 13.18
C ASP A 189 28.25 -11.75 13.75
N ASP A 190 29.12 -12.52 13.12
CA ASP A 190 28.97 -13.24 11.86
C ASP A 190 28.50 -14.68 12.13
N GLY A 191 29.43 -15.60 12.39
CA GLY A 191 29.18 -17.03 12.53
C GLY A 191 28.61 -17.42 13.90
N ILE A 192 27.90 -18.54 13.95
CA ILE A 192 27.30 -19.07 15.19
C ILE A 192 27.61 -20.55 15.43
N LYS A 193 27.94 -20.91 16.68
CA LYS A 193 27.82 -22.29 17.18
C LYS A 193 26.82 -22.35 18.32
N VAL A 194 26.05 -23.43 18.36
CA VAL A 194 25.02 -23.66 19.37
C VAL A 194 25.32 -24.98 20.07
N PHE A 195 25.32 -24.95 21.40
CA PHE A 195 25.53 -26.11 22.24
C PHE A 195 24.38 -26.23 23.24
N LEU A 196 23.91 -27.45 23.48
CA LEU A 196 22.97 -27.77 24.53
C LEU A 196 23.58 -28.82 25.44
N ASN A 197 23.74 -28.51 26.73
CA ASN A 197 24.34 -29.40 27.73
C ASN A 197 25.69 -29.96 27.26
N GLY A 198 26.56 -29.09 26.73
CA GLY A 198 27.89 -29.44 26.20
C GLY A 198 27.91 -30.08 24.81
N LYS A 199 26.76 -30.49 24.27
CA LYS A 199 26.68 -31.10 22.93
C LYS A 199 26.42 -30.04 21.86
N THR A 200 27.26 -30.00 20.81
CA THR A 200 27.03 -29.14 19.64
C THR A 200 25.76 -29.56 18.88
N LEU A 201 24.87 -28.60 18.63
CA LEU A 201 23.65 -28.75 17.84
C LEU A 201 23.76 -28.09 16.47
N LEU A 202 24.50 -26.99 16.36
CA LEU A 202 24.68 -26.22 15.14
C LEU A 202 26.08 -25.61 15.13
N ALA A 203 26.69 -25.58 13.94
CA ALA A 203 27.88 -24.78 13.67
C ALA A 203 27.76 -24.22 12.24
N ASN A 204 27.64 -22.91 12.12
CA ASN A 204 27.56 -22.23 10.83
C ASN A 204 28.53 -21.03 10.81
N ASN A 205 29.60 -21.15 10.03
CA ASN A 205 30.60 -20.09 9.87
C ASN A 205 30.31 -19.30 8.59
N ILE A 206 29.71 -18.12 8.73
CA ILE A 206 29.27 -17.32 7.60
C ILE A 206 29.34 -15.84 7.96
N GLY A 207 29.91 -15.05 7.05
CA GLY A 207 29.96 -13.59 7.18
C GLY A 207 28.61 -12.98 6.84
N ARG A 208 27.97 -12.28 7.79
CA ARG A 208 26.64 -11.67 7.66
C ARG A 208 26.32 -10.79 8.85
N GLY A 209 25.39 -9.85 8.67
CA GLY A 209 24.75 -9.16 9.79
C GLY A 209 23.74 -10.04 10.54
N ALA A 210 23.50 -9.73 11.81
CA ALA A 210 22.52 -10.44 12.63
C ALA A 210 21.10 -10.07 12.17
N ALA A 211 20.27 -11.08 11.92
CA ALA A 211 18.86 -10.88 11.59
C ALA A 211 17.98 -11.96 12.25
N PRO A 212 16.71 -11.67 12.54
CA PRO A 212 15.78 -12.67 13.03
C PRO A 212 15.63 -13.88 12.09
N ASP A 213 15.36 -15.05 12.65
CA ASP A 213 14.99 -16.28 11.92
C ASP A 213 16.03 -16.82 10.91
N GLN A 214 17.30 -16.45 11.04
CA GLN A 214 18.39 -16.96 10.21
C GLN A 214 18.65 -18.46 10.45
N GLU A 215 18.63 -18.90 11.71
CA GLU A 215 18.75 -20.31 12.09
C GLU A 215 17.55 -20.76 12.92
N LYS A 216 17.10 -22.00 12.73
CA LYS A 216 16.01 -22.60 13.51
C LYS A 216 16.46 -23.95 14.06
N VAL A 217 16.46 -24.09 15.38
CA VAL A 217 16.94 -25.28 16.09
C VAL A 217 15.87 -25.75 17.07
N VAL A 218 15.74 -27.06 17.28
CA VAL A 218 14.90 -27.63 18.35
C VAL A 218 15.80 -28.12 19.47
N LEU A 219 15.69 -27.51 20.64
CA LEU A 219 16.40 -27.94 21.84
C LEU A 219 15.66 -29.11 22.48
N LYS A 220 16.31 -30.27 22.59
CA LYS A 220 15.78 -31.42 23.32
C LYS A 220 16.15 -31.29 24.80
N LEU A 221 15.26 -30.72 25.59
CA LEU A 221 15.50 -30.42 27.01
C LEU A 221 15.28 -31.67 27.86
N LYS A 222 16.19 -31.94 28.77
CA LYS A 222 16.00 -32.92 29.83
C LYS A 222 15.19 -32.29 30.97
N LYS A 223 14.53 -33.11 31.80
CA LYS A 223 13.99 -32.62 33.07
C LYS A 223 15.10 -31.99 33.92
N GLY A 224 14.81 -30.87 34.55
CA GLY A 224 15.72 -30.07 35.36
C GLY A 224 16.43 -28.97 34.57
N LYS A 225 17.60 -28.58 35.07
CA LYS A 225 18.45 -27.55 34.48
C LYS A 225 19.08 -28.02 33.16
N ASN A 226 18.95 -27.20 32.13
CA ASN A 226 19.63 -27.31 30.85
C ASN A 226 20.45 -26.04 30.58
N ILE A 227 21.59 -26.18 29.92
CA ILE A 227 22.45 -25.06 29.53
C ILE A 227 22.49 -24.92 28.02
N LEU A 228 22.03 -23.78 27.54
CA LEU A 228 22.24 -23.33 26.17
C LEU A 228 23.47 -22.41 26.12
N LEU A 229 24.45 -22.76 25.31
CA LEU A 229 25.62 -21.93 25.02
C LEU A 229 25.62 -21.56 23.54
N LEU A 230 25.81 -20.29 23.24
CA LEU A 230 26.02 -19.76 21.90
C LEU A 230 27.44 -19.21 21.80
N LYS A 231 28.15 -19.54 20.72
CA LYS A 231 29.38 -18.86 20.31
C LYS A 231 29.05 -17.98 19.12
N ILE A 232 29.27 -16.68 19.23
CA ILE A 232 29.15 -15.71 18.14
C ILE A 232 30.56 -15.31 17.74
N HIS A 233 30.96 -15.68 16.53
CA HIS A 233 32.26 -15.36 15.97
C HIS A 233 32.12 -14.15 15.05
N ASN A 234 32.94 -13.14 15.28
CA ASN A 234 33.01 -11.93 14.48
C ASN A 234 34.27 -11.94 13.62
N GLY A 235 34.13 -11.84 12.31
CA GLY A 235 35.25 -11.70 11.37
C GLY A 235 35.81 -10.27 11.34
N GLY A 236 34.95 -9.25 11.44
CA GLY A 236 35.34 -7.83 11.42
C GLY A 236 34.15 -6.88 11.55
N GLY A 237 34.39 -5.62 11.94
CA GLY A 237 33.32 -4.67 12.23
C GLY A 237 32.55 -4.96 13.53
N PRO A 238 31.43 -4.25 13.78
CA PRO A 238 30.53 -4.55 14.90
C PRO A 238 29.77 -5.86 14.67
N SER A 239 29.35 -6.49 15.77
CA SER A 239 28.76 -7.83 15.78
C SER A 239 27.64 -7.93 16.81
N GLY A 240 26.83 -8.99 16.71
CA GLY A 240 25.52 -9.06 17.34
C GLY A 240 24.86 -10.42 17.27
N PHE A 241 23.67 -10.52 17.87
CA PHE A 241 22.90 -11.76 17.89
C PHE A 241 21.39 -11.50 17.96
N TYR A 242 20.62 -12.54 17.64
CA TYR A 242 19.18 -12.63 17.85
C TYR A 242 18.88 -13.96 18.54
N PHE A 243 17.97 -13.94 19.51
CA PHE A 243 17.43 -15.15 20.14
C PHE A 243 15.93 -14.99 20.37
N LYS A 244 15.17 -15.98 19.92
CA LYS A 244 13.74 -16.12 20.21
C LYS A 244 13.43 -17.54 20.63
N SER A 245 12.91 -17.71 21.83
CA SER A 245 12.37 -18.97 22.30
C SER A 245 10.96 -19.20 21.73
N GLY A 246 10.61 -20.47 21.51
CA GLY A 246 9.24 -20.89 21.24
C GLY A 246 8.32 -20.83 22.47
N ILE A 247 8.81 -20.35 23.61
CA ILE A 247 8.01 -20.11 24.81
C ILE A 247 7.29 -18.79 24.59
N SER A 248 6.16 -18.82 23.90
CA SER A 248 5.31 -17.63 23.82
C SER A 248 4.90 -17.24 25.24
N GLN A 249 5.37 -16.07 25.68
CA GLN A 249 5.02 -15.44 26.95
C GLN A 249 3.50 -15.42 27.12
N SER A 250 3.00 -15.96 28.24
CA SER A 250 1.58 -15.95 28.67
C SER A 250 0.55 -16.08 27.53
N ILE A 251 0.47 -17.28 26.96
CA ILE A 251 -0.52 -17.62 25.94
C ILE A 251 -1.81 -18.01 26.65
N LEU A 252 -2.90 -17.29 26.37
CA LEU A 252 -4.22 -17.90 26.41
C LEU A 252 -4.14 -19.25 25.65
N PRO A 253 -4.71 -20.34 26.17
CA PRO A 253 -4.68 -21.60 25.44
C PRO A 253 -5.39 -21.44 24.10
N GLY A 254 -5.11 -22.30 23.13
CA GLY A 254 -5.72 -22.16 21.81
C GLY A 254 -5.20 -23.13 20.77
N PHE A 255 -5.45 -22.79 19.52
CA PHE A 255 -5.11 -23.61 18.36
C PHE A 255 -4.33 -22.79 17.33
N THR A 256 -3.40 -23.46 16.65
CA THR A 256 -2.69 -22.94 15.50
C THR A 256 -3.24 -23.62 14.25
N TRP A 257 -3.54 -22.82 13.24
CA TRP A 257 -3.88 -23.26 11.90
C TRP A 257 -2.60 -23.38 11.08
N SER A 258 -2.34 -24.56 10.50
CA SER A 258 -1.08 -24.83 9.77
C SER A 258 -1.24 -25.02 8.26
N GLN A 259 -2.35 -24.56 7.67
CA GLN A 259 -2.58 -24.62 6.23
C GLN A 259 -2.48 -23.24 5.60
N LYS A 260 -1.90 -23.15 4.40
CA LYS A 260 -1.84 -21.89 3.65
C LYS A 260 -3.25 -21.33 3.40
N MET A 261 -3.50 -20.11 3.85
CA MET A 261 -4.70 -19.34 3.56
C MET A 261 -4.40 -18.35 2.44
N PRO A 262 -5.14 -18.37 1.32
CA PRO A 262 -4.97 -17.38 0.25
C PRO A 262 -5.47 -16.00 0.68
N ALA A 263 -5.05 -14.96 -0.05
CA ALA A 263 -5.57 -13.61 0.13
C ALA A 263 -7.11 -13.60 -0.06
N GLY A 264 -7.86 -12.88 0.77
CA GLY A 264 -9.33 -12.96 0.78
C GLY A 264 -9.96 -12.30 2.02
N SER A 265 -11.27 -12.10 1.99
CA SER A 265 -12.04 -11.86 3.21
C SER A 265 -12.43 -13.19 3.83
N PHE A 266 -12.37 -13.25 5.16
CA PHE A 266 -12.67 -14.44 5.93
C PHE A 266 -13.61 -14.14 7.08
N VAL A 267 -14.42 -15.13 7.41
CA VAL A 267 -15.22 -15.13 8.63
C VAL A 267 -14.96 -16.43 9.36
N LEU A 268 -14.47 -16.35 10.60
CA LEU A 268 -14.38 -17.49 11.50
C LEU A 268 -15.60 -17.46 12.41
N THR A 269 -16.39 -18.53 12.38
CA THR A 269 -17.51 -18.74 13.29
C THR A 269 -17.26 -19.93 14.19
N PHE A 270 -17.66 -19.85 15.45
CA PHE A 270 -17.50 -20.95 16.40
C PHE A 270 -18.61 -20.94 17.43
N LYS A 271 -19.02 -22.12 17.87
CA LYS A 271 -19.98 -22.32 18.96
C LYS A 271 -19.22 -22.66 20.24
N ALA A 272 -19.36 -21.79 21.23
CA ALA A 272 -18.68 -21.92 22.51
C ALA A 272 -19.59 -21.60 23.70
N LYS A 273 -19.16 -22.03 24.89
CA LYS A 273 -19.59 -21.48 26.17
C LYS A 273 -18.37 -21.36 27.09
N SER A 274 -18.41 -20.45 28.04
CA SER A 274 -17.31 -20.19 28.95
C SER A 274 -17.84 -19.76 30.31
N VAL A 275 -17.27 -20.28 31.39
CA VAL A 275 -17.65 -19.89 32.76
C VAL A 275 -17.28 -18.42 33.04
N VAL A 276 -16.25 -17.92 32.35
CA VAL A 276 -15.72 -16.57 32.51
C VAL A 276 -15.84 -15.81 31.21
N GLU A 277 -16.20 -14.53 31.29
CA GLU A 277 -16.11 -13.64 30.13
C GLU A 277 -14.63 -13.46 29.76
N GLY A 278 -14.32 -13.42 28.46
CA GLY A 278 -12.96 -13.14 28.04
C GLY A 278 -12.80 -12.93 26.55
N ASP A 279 -11.65 -12.36 26.19
CA ASP A 279 -11.30 -12.11 24.79
C ASP A 279 -10.93 -13.43 24.10
N VAL A 280 -11.58 -13.69 22.98
CA VAL A 280 -11.10 -14.62 21.96
C VAL A 280 -10.33 -13.83 20.93
N ARG A 281 -9.09 -14.23 20.66
CA ARG A 281 -8.17 -13.48 19.79
C ARG A 281 -7.72 -14.33 18.61
N LEU A 282 -7.78 -13.75 17.43
CA LEU A 282 -7.18 -14.26 16.22
C LEU A 282 -5.89 -13.49 15.94
N VAL A 283 -4.75 -14.17 15.93
CA VAL A 283 -3.44 -13.60 15.64
C VAL A 283 -2.96 -14.15 14.30
N LEU A 284 -2.67 -13.28 13.35
CA LEU A 284 -2.19 -13.67 12.02
C LEU A 284 -0.66 -13.55 11.95
N GLY A 285 0.01 -14.57 11.39
CA GLY A 285 1.46 -14.60 11.17
C GLY A 285 1.83 -14.21 9.74
N GLY A 286 2.82 -13.31 9.60
CA GLY A 286 3.32 -12.83 8.31
C GLY A 286 3.43 -11.30 8.26
N SER A 287 4.67 -10.80 8.15
CA SER A 287 5.10 -9.42 7.85
C SER A 287 4.13 -8.26 8.17
N VAL A 288 4.28 -7.69 9.37
CA VAL A 288 4.01 -6.27 9.61
C VAL A 288 5.12 -5.48 8.91
N THR A 289 4.85 -4.95 7.72
CA THR A 289 5.64 -3.82 7.19
C THR A 289 4.97 -2.54 7.65
N ASN A 290 5.70 -1.77 8.47
CA ASN A 290 5.39 -0.46 9.04
C ASN A 290 4.56 -0.44 10.34
N GLY A 291 5.27 -0.47 11.47
CA GLY A 291 5.12 0.53 12.52
C GLY A 291 3.79 0.64 13.29
N LYS A 292 2.82 -0.25 13.11
CA LYS A 292 1.66 -0.40 14.00
C LYS A 292 1.19 -1.86 14.05
N THR A 293 1.40 -2.47 15.23
CA THR A 293 0.66 -3.57 15.88
C THR A 293 0.28 -4.81 15.05
N ASN A 294 0.62 -6.00 15.58
CA ASN A 294 -0.07 -7.26 15.27
C ASN A 294 -1.58 -7.00 15.09
N SER A 295 -2.15 -7.29 13.93
CA SER A 295 -3.59 -7.19 13.71
C SER A 295 -4.29 -8.33 14.44
N SER A 296 -4.52 -8.15 15.73
CA SER A 296 -5.36 -9.06 16.52
C SER A 296 -6.82 -8.75 16.25
N TYR A 297 -7.55 -9.70 15.67
CA TYR A 297 -9.01 -9.61 15.57
C TYR A 297 -9.58 -10.24 16.82
N LEU A 298 -10.55 -9.57 17.44
CA LEU A 298 -11.09 -10.04 18.72
C LEU A 298 -12.61 -10.13 18.70
N THR A 299 -13.13 -11.06 19.47
CA THR A 299 -14.51 -11.09 19.94
C THR A 299 -14.50 -11.47 21.41
N LYS A 300 -15.62 -11.30 22.11
CA LYS A 300 -15.73 -11.67 23.53
C LYS A 300 -16.68 -12.84 23.69
N VAL A 301 -16.21 -13.90 24.34
CA VAL A 301 -17.10 -14.95 24.82
C VAL A 301 -17.79 -14.50 26.09
N LYS A 302 -19.08 -14.80 26.21
CA LYS A 302 -19.85 -14.50 27.42
C LYS A 302 -19.44 -15.44 28.56
N GLY A 303 -19.42 -14.90 29.77
CA GLY A 303 -19.21 -15.66 31.00
C GLY A 303 -20.50 -16.29 31.50
N ASP A 304 -21.03 -17.26 30.76
CA ASP A 304 -22.19 -18.04 31.15
C ASP A 304 -22.10 -19.50 30.66
N GLN A 305 -22.94 -20.36 31.23
CA GLN A 305 -22.97 -21.79 30.93
C GLN A 305 -23.77 -22.14 29.64
N SER A 306 -24.20 -21.15 28.86
CA SER A 306 -25.04 -21.35 27.68
C SER A 306 -24.23 -21.31 26.39
N TRP A 307 -24.62 -22.17 25.44
CA TRP A 307 -24.00 -22.21 24.11
C TRP A 307 -24.37 -20.98 23.29
N HIS A 308 -23.36 -20.33 22.74
CA HIS A 308 -23.50 -19.16 21.89
C HIS A 308 -22.73 -19.34 20.59
N ASP A 309 -23.24 -18.75 19.51
CA ASP A 309 -22.56 -18.66 18.21
C ASP A 309 -21.79 -17.33 18.15
N TYR A 310 -20.48 -17.42 17.90
CA TYR A 310 -19.57 -16.29 17.82
C TYR A 310 -19.01 -16.13 16.41
N ARG A 311 -18.58 -14.91 16.09
CA ARG A 311 -18.11 -14.51 14.77
C ARG A 311 -16.91 -13.57 14.87
N ILE A 312 -15.90 -13.80 14.05
CA ILE A 312 -14.74 -12.93 13.87
C ILE A 312 -14.53 -12.71 12.36
N ASP A 313 -14.63 -11.45 11.92
CA ASP A 313 -14.42 -11.05 10.53
C ASP A 313 -12.98 -10.54 10.36
N PHE A 314 -12.27 -11.01 9.35
CA PHE A 314 -10.90 -10.58 9.06
C PHE A 314 -10.60 -10.61 7.56
N THR A 315 -9.51 -9.95 7.15
CA THR A 315 -9.12 -9.84 5.73
C THR A 315 -7.63 -10.08 5.60
N LEU A 316 -7.24 -10.84 4.58
CA LEU A 316 -5.86 -11.19 4.26
C LEU A 316 -5.46 -10.57 2.93
N GLU A 317 -4.67 -9.50 2.92
CA GLU A 317 -4.18 -8.90 1.67
C GLU A 317 -3.16 -9.79 0.95
N LYS A 318 -2.45 -10.64 1.70
CA LYS A 318 -1.46 -11.58 1.20
C LYS A 318 -1.73 -12.97 1.79
N PRO A 319 -1.31 -14.05 1.09
CA PRO A 319 -1.40 -15.38 1.65
C PRO A 319 -0.58 -15.51 2.94
N ILE A 320 -1.13 -16.19 3.94
CA ILE A 320 -0.43 -16.52 5.19
C ILE A 320 -0.46 -18.03 5.43
N ALA A 321 0.44 -18.54 6.25
CA ALA A 321 0.45 -19.95 6.66
C ALA A 321 0.17 -20.15 8.15
N ASP A 322 0.30 -19.07 8.94
CA ASP A 322 0.26 -19.13 10.39
C ASP A 322 -0.90 -18.28 10.91
N LEU A 323 -1.84 -18.91 11.60
CA LEU A 323 -2.92 -18.23 12.31
C LEU A 323 -3.08 -18.89 13.68
N GLN A 324 -3.13 -18.09 14.73
CA GLN A 324 -3.41 -18.55 16.08
C GLN A 324 -4.80 -18.09 16.51
N PHE A 325 -5.57 -19.03 17.04
CA PHE A 325 -6.90 -18.82 17.61
C PHE A 325 -6.81 -19.08 19.11
N LEU A 326 -6.81 -18.01 19.89
CA LEU A 326 -6.58 -17.99 21.33
C LEU A 326 -7.90 -17.75 22.05
N LEU A 327 -8.18 -18.52 23.10
CA LEU A 327 -9.43 -18.43 23.84
C LEU A 327 -9.18 -18.35 25.36
N PRO A 328 -10.12 -17.81 26.14
CA PRO A 328 -10.08 -17.89 27.59
C PRO A 328 -9.97 -19.33 28.08
N GLU A 329 -9.33 -19.52 29.23
CA GLU A 329 -9.25 -20.84 29.86
C GLU A 329 -10.65 -21.38 30.19
N LYS A 330 -10.80 -22.70 30.14
CA LYS A 330 -12.07 -23.42 30.35
C LYS A 330 -13.18 -23.05 29.36
N THR A 331 -12.82 -22.49 28.20
CA THR A 331 -13.76 -22.34 27.10
C THR A 331 -14.07 -23.72 26.51
N GLU A 332 -15.35 -24.04 26.39
CA GLU A 332 -15.84 -25.27 25.78
C GLU A 332 -16.29 -24.99 24.34
N LEU A 333 -15.85 -25.81 23.38
CA LEU A 333 -16.03 -25.61 21.94
C LEU A 333 -16.76 -26.80 21.30
N LYS A 334 -17.65 -26.51 20.34
CA LYS A 334 -18.36 -27.51 19.51
C LYS A 334 -17.90 -27.53 18.06
N ASN A 335 -17.62 -26.36 17.50
CA ASN A 335 -17.19 -26.24 16.12
C ASN A 335 -16.29 -25.02 15.91
N ILE A 336 -15.52 -25.08 14.82
CA ILE A 336 -14.84 -23.92 14.25
C ILE A 336 -14.99 -24.02 12.73
N ASP A 337 -15.73 -23.09 12.16
CA ASP A 337 -15.95 -22.99 10.72
C ASP A 337 -15.26 -21.72 10.21
N ILE A 338 -14.62 -21.81 9.04
CA ILE A 338 -14.00 -20.69 8.34
C ILE A 338 -14.67 -20.56 6.98
N TYR A 339 -15.19 -19.37 6.69
CA TYR A 339 -15.74 -18.99 5.41
C TYR A 339 -14.78 -18.05 4.69
N ARG A 340 -14.76 -18.10 3.36
CA ARG A 340 -13.94 -17.23 2.52
C ARG A 340 -14.76 -16.60 1.39
N ASN A 341 -14.45 -15.35 1.10
CA ASN A 341 -14.91 -14.63 -0.10
C ASN A 341 -13.76 -13.78 -0.69
N GLY A 342 -14.05 -13.05 -1.77
CA GLY A 342 -13.12 -12.12 -2.41
C GLY A 342 -12.70 -10.97 -1.50
N LEU A 343 -11.56 -10.34 -1.83
CA LEU A 343 -11.07 -9.17 -1.12
C LEU A 343 -11.90 -7.92 -1.44
N PRO A 344 -12.12 -7.02 -0.46
CA PRO A 344 -12.61 -5.68 -0.74
C PRO A 344 -11.68 -4.97 -1.70
N GLN A 345 -12.22 -4.27 -2.70
CA GLN A 345 -11.42 -3.50 -3.63
C GLN A 345 -11.96 -2.11 -3.85
N LYS A 346 -11.06 -1.13 -3.88
CA LYS A 346 -11.34 0.19 -4.45
C LYS A 346 -11.47 0.01 -5.96
N LEU A 347 -12.67 0.29 -6.48
CA LEU A 347 -12.95 0.23 -7.91
C LEU A 347 -12.20 1.36 -8.62
N SER A 348 -11.59 1.00 -9.75
CA SER A 348 -11.05 1.96 -10.72
C SER A 348 -12.03 2.10 -11.87
N PHE A 349 -12.16 3.32 -12.39
CA PHE A 349 -13.13 3.64 -13.44
C PHE A 349 -12.44 4.07 -14.73
N GLU A 350 -13.16 3.94 -15.83
CA GLU A 350 -12.82 4.40 -17.17
C GLU A 350 -14.10 4.78 -17.91
N ASN A 351 -13.98 5.36 -19.11
CA ASN A 351 -15.12 5.68 -19.99
C ASN A 351 -16.25 6.42 -19.27
N ALA A 352 -15.89 7.37 -18.41
CA ALA A 352 -16.86 8.22 -17.75
C ALA A 352 -17.53 9.13 -18.78
N LEU A 353 -18.85 9.09 -18.86
CA LEU A 353 -19.60 10.02 -19.69
C LEU A 353 -20.78 10.60 -18.91
N ALA A 354 -21.26 11.74 -19.40
CA ALA A 354 -22.36 12.46 -18.81
C ALA A 354 -23.24 13.04 -19.91
N THR A 355 -24.54 13.15 -19.61
CA THR A 355 -25.51 13.85 -20.49
C THR A 355 -25.12 15.30 -20.77
N TYR A 356 -24.39 15.93 -19.86
CA TYR A 356 -23.81 17.25 -20.05
C TYR A 356 -22.61 17.44 -19.11
N SER A 357 -21.61 18.21 -19.53
CA SER A 357 -20.52 18.69 -18.68
C SER A 357 -20.26 20.17 -18.99
N GLN A 358 -20.11 20.97 -17.93
CA GLN A 358 -19.68 22.36 -18.04
C GLN A 358 -18.25 22.42 -18.60
N ASN A 359 -17.95 23.48 -19.38
CA ASN A 359 -16.59 23.70 -19.85
C ASN A 359 -15.60 23.81 -18.68
N GLY A 360 -14.48 23.07 -18.74
CA GLY A 360 -13.50 22.95 -17.66
C GLY A 360 -13.89 22.01 -16.50
N TYR A 361 -15.05 21.34 -16.58
CA TYR A 361 -15.54 20.39 -15.57
C TYR A 361 -16.07 19.12 -16.24
N ALA A 362 -15.21 18.49 -17.05
CA ALA A 362 -15.53 17.26 -17.75
C ALA A 362 -15.69 16.10 -16.75
N VAL A 363 -16.75 15.30 -16.89
CA VAL A 363 -17.05 14.16 -16.00
C VAL A 363 -15.90 13.17 -15.83
N ALA A 364 -15.05 13.00 -16.84
CA ALA A 364 -13.87 12.13 -16.77
C ALA A 364 -12.86 12.58 -15.68
N THR A 365 -12.85 13.85 -15.33
CA THR A 365 -11.99 14.38 -14.27
C THR A 365 -12.51 14.10 -12.86
N ALA A 366 -13.73 13.55 -12.70
CA ALA A 366 -14.25 13.10 -11.41
C ALA A 366 -13.74 11.69 -11.01
N ILE A 367 -12.89 11.06 -11.82
CA ILE A 367 -12.28 9.75 -11.57
C ILE A 367 -10.79 9.74 -11.91
N ASP A 368 -10.17 10.91 -12.03
CA ASP A 368 -8.75 11.05 -12.40
C ASP A 368 -7.82 11.06 -11.17
N GLY A 369 -8.39 11.02 -9.95
CA GLY A 369 -7.65 11.04 -8.69
C GLY A 369 -7.12 12.43 -8.31
N LYS A 370 -7.39 13.46 -9.12
CA LYS A 370 -7.01 14.85 -8.86
C LYS A 370 -8.16 15.57 -8.20
N ARG A 371 -7.85 16.42 -7.21
CA ARG A 371 -8.85 17.16 -6.44
C ARG A 371 -8.43 18.61 -6.35
N THR A 372 -8.49 19.31 -7.48
CA THR A 372 -8.16 20.74 -7.51
C THR A 372 -9.36 21.56 -7.04
N PRO A 373 -9.15 22.66 -6.30
CA PRO A 373 -10.25 23.51 -5.82
C PRO A 373 -11.10 24.15 -6.94
N SER A 374 -10.60 24.16 -8.17
CA SER A 374 -11.28 24.64 -9.37
C SER A 374 -10.80 23.91 -10.62
N GLY A 375 -11.62 23.91 -11.69
CA GLY A 375 -11.28 23.36 -13.01
C GLY A 375 -11.14 21.82 -13.06
N ASN A 376 -11.77 21.11 -12.12
CA ASN A 376 -11.76 19.66 -12.05
C ASN A 376 -13.06 19.15 -11.40
N GLY A 377 -13.46 17.95 -11.78
CA GLY A 377 -14.71 17.33 -11.40
C GLY A 377 -15.81 17.51 -12.44
N TRP A 378 -16.99 16.99 -12.12
CA TRP A 378 -18.19 17.11 -12.95
C TRP A 378 -19.12 18.23 -12.47
N ALA A 379 -19.47 19.15 -13.36
CA ALA A 379 -20.43 20.23 -13.14
C ALA A 379 -21.32 20.45 -14.37
N ILE A 380 -22.41 21.19 -14.23
CA ILE A 380 -23.48 21.25 -15.25
C ILE A 380 -23.85 22.66 -15.74
N SER A 381 -23.09 23.71 -15.41
CA SER A 381 -23.41 25.05 -15.89
C SER A 381 -23.32 25.19 -17.42
N PRO A 382 -24.26 25.89 -18.08
CA PRO A 382 -25.39 26.64 -17.52
C PRO A 382 -26.72 25.85 -17.47
N ARG A 383 -26.71 24.53 -17.67
CA ARG A 383 -27.91 23.69 -17.85
C ARG A 383 -28.61 23.28 -16.55
N MET A 384 -28.42 24.04 -15.46
CA MET A 384 -29.18 23.84 -14.23
C MET A 384 -30.70 23.86 -14.49
N GLY A 385 -31.45 23.14 -13.67
CA GLY A 385 -32.92 22.99 -13.81
C GLY A 385 -33.36 21.74 -14.58
N ASN A 386 -32.41 20.99 -15.16
CA ASN A 386 -32.64 19.69 -15.79
C ASN A 386 -32.09 18.55 -14.92
N THR A 387 -32.59 17.34 -15.16
CA THR A 387 -31.96 16.12 -14.63
C THR A 387 -30.78 15.75 -15.51
N HIS A 388 -29.65 15.41 -14.90
CA HIS A 388 -28.45 15.00 -15.59
C HIS A 388 -27.93 13.67 -15.05
N TYR A 389 -27.34 12.88 -15.94
CA TYR A 389 -26.73 11.59 -15.61
C TYR A 389 -25.23 11.65 -15.87
N ALA A 390 -24.47 10.99 -15.00
CA ALA A 390 -23.09 10.60 -15.21
C ALA A 390 -22.97 9.09 -14.94
N SER A 391 -22.23 8.36 -15.77
CA SER A 391 -21.88 6.98 -15.47
C SER A 391 -20.39 6.72 -15.61
N PHE A 392 -19.95 5.74 -14.85
CA PHE A 392 -18.56 5.40 -14.63
C PHE A 392 -18.44 3.89 -14.82
N GLN A 393 -17.73 3.48 -15.86
CA GLN A 393 -17.50 2.06 -16.14
C GLN A 393 -16.34 1.57 -15.28
N VAL A 394 -16.50 0.45 -14.58
CA VAL A 394 -15.44 -0.16 -13.78
C VAL A 394 -14.41 -0.78 -14.72
N LYS A 395 -13.15 -0.36 -14.60
CA LYS A 395 -12.05 -0.82 -15.45
C LYS A 395 -11.80 -2.32 -15.31
N LYS A 396 -11.77 -2.84 -14.10
CA LYS A 396 -11.63 -4.29 -13.82
C LYS A 396 -12.70 -4.71 -12.81
N PRO A 397 -13.89 -5.13 -13.28
CA PRO A 397 -14.94 -5.66 -12.39
C PRO A 397 -14.44 -6.88 -11.61
N ILE A 398 -14.93 -7.03 -10.39
CA ILE A 398 -14.64 -8.19 -9.54
C ILE A 398 -15.92 -8.93 -9.21
N ASN A 399 -15.77 -10.24 -9.02
CA ASN A 399 -16.85 -11.12 -8.61
C ASN A 399 -16.71 -11.43 -7.13
N PHE A 400 -17.79 -11.26 -6.40
CA PHE A 400 -17.96 -11.82 -5.07
C PHE A 400 -18.89 -13.02 -5.12
N ASN A 401 -18.81 -13.89 -4.12
CA ASN A 401 -19.86 -14.86 -3.90
C ASN A 401 -21.02 -14.15 -3.20
N GLY A 402 -22.14 -13.97 -3.91
CA GLY A 402 -23.33 -13.27 -3.42
C GLY A 402 -23.36 -11.76 -3.66
N PRO A 403 -24.30 -11.05 -3.00
CA PRO A 403 -24.46 -9.60 -3.08
C PRO A 403 -23.17 -8.84 -2.72
N THR A 404 -23.07 -7.60 -3.20
CA THR A 404 -21.90 -6.73 -2.99
C THR A 404 -22.25 -5.60 -2.04
N GLU A 405 -21.48 -5.42 -0.98
CA GLU A 405 -21.50 -4.18 -0.17
C GLU A 405 -20.70 -3.09 -0.88
N LEU A 406 -21.23 -1.88 -0.87
CA LEU A 406 -20.65 -0.72 -1.51
C LEU A 406 -20.49 0.42 -0.49
N GLU A 407 -19.27 0.93 -0.41
CA GLU A 407 -18.99 2.23 0.17
C GLU A 407 -18.69 3.21 -0.96
N ILE A 408 -19.58 4.18 -1.17
CA ILE A 408 -19.51 5.17 -2.25
C ILE A 408 -19.24 6.53 -1.62
N LEU A 409 -18.14 7.15 -2.02
CA LEU A 409 -17.72 8.47 -1.58
C LEU A 409 -17.80 9.46 -2.73
N LEU A 410 -18.69 10.45 -2.58
CA LEU A 410 -18.86 11.57 -3.50
C LEU A 410 -18.17 12.80 -2.90
N LYS A 411 -16.95 13.11 -3.34
CA LYS A 411 -16.20 14.28 -2.89
C LYS A 411 -16.57 15.50 -3.72
N GLN A 412 -16.79 16.63 -3.05
CA GLN A 412 -17.29 17.86 -3.66
C GLN A 412 -16.50 19.04 -3.08
N GLU A 413 -15.20 19.03 -3.37
CA GLU A 413 -14.16 19.87 -2.74
C GLU A 413 -13.90 21.16 -3.54
N PHE A 414 -14.95 21.73 -4.14
CA PHE A 414 -14.84 23.00 -4.87
C PHE A 414 -14.60 24.18 -3.93
N GLN A 415 -13.79 25.15 -4.37
CA GLN A 415 -13.25 26.28 -3.59
C GLN A 415 -14.30 27.07 -2.79
N SER A 416 -15.53 27.18 -3.27
CA SER A 416 -16.57 27.94 -2.56
C SER A 416 -17.20 27.19 -1.38
N GLY A 417 -16.95 25.88 -1.25
CA GLY A 417 -17.54 25.01 -0.23
C GLY A 417 -19.04 24.75 -0.37
N LYS A 418 -19.73 25.40 -1.31
CA LYS A 418 -21.21 25.38 -1.44
C LYS A 418 -21.76 24.53 -2.59
N HIS A 419 -20.90 23.92 -3.42
CA HIS A 419 -21.29 23.19 -4.63
C HIS A 419 -21.51 21.70 -4.39
N SER A 420 -22.32 21.34 -3.40
CA SER A 420 -22.72 19.94 -3.19
C SER A 420 -23.98 19.60 -3.99
N LEU A 421 -24.11 18.36 -4.44
CA LEU A 421 -25.31 17.74 -4.99
C LEU A 421 -26.44 17.87 -3.95
N GLY A 422 -27.60 18.31 -4.38
CA GLY A 422 -28.77 18.52 -3.54
C GLY A 422 -29.70 17.33 -3.52
N ARG A 423 -30.05 16.82 -4.71
CA ARG A 423 -30.90 15.64 -4.91
C ARG A 423 -30.28 14.76 -5.97
N PHE A 424 -29.99 13.52 -5.60
CA PHE A 424 -29.38 12.57 -6.51
C PHE A 424 -29.81 11.14 -6.22
N ARG A 425 -29.62 10.26 -7.20
CA ARG A 425 -29.76 8.82 -7.09
C ARG A 425 -28.48 8.16 -7.57
N VAL A 426 -28.09 7.08 -6.91
CA VAL A 426 -26.97 6.23 -7.32
C VAL A 426 -27.55 4.88 -7.73
N ALA A 427 -27.09 4.36 -8.87
CA ALA A 427 -27.43 3.03 -9.36
C ALA A 427 -26.14 2.28 -9.73
N VAL A 428 -26.17 0.96 -9.64
CA VAL A 428 -25.08 0.08 -10.07
C VAL A 428 -25.60 -0.95 -11.05
N THR A 429 -24.70 -1.51 -11.87
CA THR A 429 -25.04 -2.53 -12.87
C THR A 429 -23.97 -3.60 -12.94
N ASP A 430 -24.33 -4.76 -13.46
CA ASP A 430 -23.51 -5.92 -13.79
C ASP A 430 -23.46 -6.23 -15.30
N LEU A 431 -24.07 -5.36 -16.11
CA LEU A 431 -24.09 -5.47 -17.57
C LEU A 431 -22.68 -5.46 -18.13
N ASN A 432 -22.47 -6.23 -19.21
CA ASN A 432 -21.19 -6.24 -19.91
C ASN A 432 -20.87 -4.87 -20.51
N LYS A 433 -19.58 -4.56 -20.59
CA LYS A 433 -19.08 -3.35 -21.25
C LYS A 433 -19.41 -3.40 -22.75
N PRO A 434 -19.63 -2.24 -23.40
CA PRO A 434 -19.64 -0.91 -22.82
C PRO A 434 -20.94 -0.59 -22.09
N ILE A 435 -20.87 0.16 -20.98
CA ILE A 435 -22.07 0.54 -20.23
C ILE A 435 -22.81 1.63 -20.99
N SER A 436 -24.07 1.34 -21.33
CA SER A 436 -24.93 2.22 -22.09
C SER A 436 -25.52 3.35 -21.22
N TYR A 437 -25.66 4.53 -21.82
CA TYR A 437 -26.16 5.77 -21.22
C TYR A 437 -27.68 5.83 -21.10
N GLY A 438 -28.37 4.80 -21.57
CA GLY A 438 -29.67 5.02 -22.19
C GLY A 438 -29.49 5.85 -23.48
N LEU A 439 -30.59 6.13 -24.16
CA LEU A 439 -30.56 6.96 -25.37
C LEU A 439 -30.81 8.42 -24.96
N PRO A 440 -30.12 9.40 -25.56
CA PRO A 440 -30.48 10.81 -25.38
C PRO A 440 -31.97 11.03 -25.66
N GLU A 441 -32.61 11.97 -24.96
CA GLU A 441 -34.06 12.22 -25.09
C GLU A 441 -34.47 12.50 -26.54
N GLU A 442 -33.68 13.29 -27.26
CA GLU A 442 -33.87 13.54 -28.70
C GLU A 442 -33.83 12.24 -29.54
N ILE A 443 -33.02 11.25 -29.15
CA ILE A 443 -32.96 9.95 -29.84
C ILE A 443 -34.17 9.09 -29.46
N LEU A 444 -34.62 9.13 -28.20
CA LEU A 444 -35.85 8.46 -27.76
C LEU A 444 -37.08 9.00 -28.49
N GLU A 445 -37.18 10.32 -28.68
CA GLU A 445 -38.22 10.97 -29.46
C GLU A 445 -38.23 10.46 -30.92
N ILE A 446 -37.05 10.30 -31.53
CA ILE A 446 -36.96 9.74 -32.89
C ILE A 446 -37.38 8.27 -32.91
N PHE A 447 -37.07 7.49 -31.87
CA PHE A 447 -37.54 6.11 -31.76
C PHE A 447 -39.06 6.00 -31.61
N GLY A 448 -39.72 7.03 -31.06
CA GLY A 448 -41.17 7.18 -31.04
C GLY A 448 -41.81 7.38 -32.43
N VAL A 449 -41.02 7.74 -33.45
CA VAL A 449 -41.45 7.79 -34.85
C VAL A 449 -41.25 6.42 -35.52
N ALA A 450 -42.29 5.94 -36.20
CA ALA A 450 -42.25 4.68 -36.97
C ALA A 450 -41.07 4.67 -37.95
N GLN A 451 -40.39 3.52 -38.10
CA GLN A 451 -39.12 3.41 -38.81
C GLN A 451 -39.19 3.89 -40.27
N ASP A 452 -40.27 3.57 -40.97
CA ASP A 452 -40.56 3.96 -42.36
C ASP A 452 -40.91 5.45 -42.51
N LYS A 453 -41.22 6.14 -41.40
CA LYS A 453 -41.55 7.58 -41.35
C LYS A 453 -40.40 8.46 -40.89
N ARG A 454 -39.25 7.89 -40.52
CA ARG A 454 -38.08 8.67 -40.08
C ARG A 454 -37.42 9.36 -41.27
N SER A 455 -37.19 10.66 -41.14
CA SER A 455 -36.43 11.45 -42.13
C SER A 455 -34.96 11.03 -42.20
N SER A 456 -34.27 11.38 -43.29
CA SER A 456 -32.83 11.15 -43.45
C SER A 456 -31.99 11.81 -42.34
N LYS A 457 -32.41 12.99 -41.87
CA LYS A 457 -31.77 13.69 -40.75
C LYS A 457 -31.94 12.95 -39.42
N GLN A 458 -33.13 12.38 -39.17
CA GLN A 458 -33.39 11.57 -37.98
C GLN A 458 -32.58 10.26 -37.99
N ASN A 459 -32.53 9.58 -39.14
CA ASN A 459 -31.71 8.37 -39.30
C ASN A 459 -30.22 8.67 -39.13
N LYS A 460 -29.74 9.81 -39.65
CA LYS A 460 -28.36 10.26 -39.42
C LYS A 460 -28.10 10.51 -37.93
N LYS A 461 -29.00 11.18 -37.21
CA LYS A 461 -28.87 11.40 -35.75
C LYS A 461 -28.80 10.10 -34.96
N ILE A 462 -29.63 9.10 -35.27
CA ILE A 462 -29.55 7.77 -34.63
C ILE A 462 -28.19 7.12 -34.92
N SER A 463 -27.77 7.12 -36.18
CA SER A 463 -26.46 6.59 -36.59
C SER A 463 -25.34 7.27 -35.82
N ASP A 464 -25.31 8.60 -35.79
CA ASP A 464 -24.25 9.39 -35.17
C ASP A 464 -24.24 9.17 -33.65
N ALA A 465 -25.42 9.07 -33.02
CA ALA A 465 -25.54 8.73 -31.60
C ALA A 465 -24.95 7.34 -31.29
N PHE A 466 -25.29 6.31 -32.06
CA PHE A 466 -24.71 4.97 -31.91
C PHE A 466 -23.19 4.99 -32.11
N LYS A 467 -22.75 5.66 -33.17
CA LYS A 467 -21.35 5.78 -33.57
C LYS A 467 -20.47 6.45 -32.51
N ASN A 468 -21.00 7.46 -31.84
CA ASN A 468 -20.30 8.21 -30.79
C ASN A 468 -20.38 7.52 -29.42
N ALA A 469 -21.41 6.69 -29.20
CA ALA A 469 -21.60 5.97 -27.94
C ALA A 469 -20.82 4.64 -27.87
N ASN A 470 -20.34 4.10 -29.01
CA ASN A 470 -19.55 2.87 -29.06
C ASN A 470 -18.05 3.17 -28.82
N PRO A 471 -17.46 2.75 -27.67
CA PRO A 471 -16.09 3.11 -27.33
C PRO A 471 -15.04 2.52 -28.28
N GLU A 472 -15.22 1.28 -28.74
CA GLU A 472 -14.32 0.65 -29.72
C GLU A 472 -14.29 1.44 -31.03
N ARG A 473 -15.46 1.90 -31.48
CA ARG A 473 -15.54 2.73 -32.69
C ARG A 473 -14.89 4.10 -32.49
N VAL A 474 -15.08 4.73 -31.32
CA VAL A 474 -14.42 6.00 -30.99
C VAL A 474 -12.91 5.82 -30.97
N GLU A 475 -12.42 4.74 -30.37
CA GLU A 475 -10.99 4.40 -30.34
C GLU A 475 -10.43 4.19 -31.75
N LEU A 476 -11.09 3.38 -32.59
CA LEU A 476 -10.69 3.18 -33.98
C LEU A 476 -10.74 4.47 -34.81
N SER A 477 -11.73 5.33 -34.57
CA SER A 477 -11.83 6.62 -35.24
C SER A 477 -10.70 7.56 -34.83
N ASN A 478 -10.31 7.56 -33.56
CA ASN A 478 -9.17 8.33 -33.06
C ASN A 478 -7.85 7.79 -33.62
N ALA A 479 -7.68 6.46 -33.64
CA ALA A 479 -6.51 5.81 -34.23
C ALA A 479 -6.39 6.14 -35.73
N LEU A 480 -7.50 6.13 -36.46
CA LEU A 480 -7.55 6.53 -37.86
C LEU A 480 -7.20 8.02 -38.04
N ALA A 481 -7.74 8.90 -37.20
CA ALA A 481 -7.41 10.32 -37.23
C ALA A 481 -5.92 10.58 -36.93
N GLU A 482 -5.34 9.85 -35.98
CA GLU A 482 -3.91 9.89 -35.66
C GLU A 482 -3.06 9.39 -36.83
N ALA A 483 -3.43 8.26 -37.42
CA ALA A 483 -2.73 7.67 -38.57
C ALA A 483 -2.81 8.57 -39.82
N ASN A 484 -3.87 9.37 -39.93
CA ASN A 484 -4.05 10.35 -41.01
C ASN A 484 -3.31 11.69 -40.77
N LYS A 485 -2.68 11.89 -39.61
CA LYS A 485 -1.87 13.09 -39.40
C LYS A 485 -0.67 13.07 -40.36
N PRO A 486 -0.32 14.21 -40.98
CA PRO A 486 0.87 14.28 -41.81
C PRO A 486 2.10 13.94 -40.97
N LEU A 487 3.01 13.16 -41.55
CA LEU A 487 4.27 12.82 -40.91
C LEU A 487 5.03 14.10 -40.56
N PRO A 488 5.68 14.15 -39.39
CA PRO A 488 6.55 15.28 -39.06
C PRO A 488 7.65 15.40 -40.11
N LYS A 489 8.03 16.64 -40.43
CA LYS A 489 9.10 16.92 -41.39
C LYS A 489 10.39 16.25 -40.92
N ASP A 490 11.12 15.63 -41.84
CA ASP A 490 12.38 14.92 -41.53
C ASP A 490 13.34 15.89 -40.79
N PRO A 491 13.84 15.51 -39.59
CA PRO A 491 14.76 16.36 -38.83
C PRO A 491 16.05 16.72 -39.59
N LYS A 492 16.56 15.82 -40.43
CA LYS A 492 17.72 16.04 -41.29
C LYS A 492 17.40 17.02 -42.41
N LEU A 493 16.22 16.92 -43.02
CA LEU A 493 15.77 17.90 -44.01
C LEU A 493 15.65 19.29 -43.39
N THR A 494 15.07 19.38 -42.20
CA THR A 494 14.95 20.64 -41.45
C THR A 494 16.32 21.24 -41.14
N LYS A 495 17.29 20.40 -40.78
CA LYS A 495 18.67 20.82 -40.56
C LYS A 495 19.34 21.33 -41.84
N LEU A 496 19.19 20.62 -42.95
CA LEU A 496 19.76 21.00 -44.25
C LEU A 496 19.16 22.31 -44.77
N GLU A 497 17.86 22.53 -44.63
CA GLU A 497 17.22 23.80 -44.98
C GLU A 497 17.75 24.96 -44.12
N THR A 498 18.00 24.70 -42.83
CA THR A 498 18.59 25.68 -41.92
C THR A 498 20.04 25.98 -42.30
N GLU A 499 20.83 24.96 -42.64
CA GLU A 499 22.21 25.10 -43.10
C GLU A 499 22.27 25.86 -44.43
N LEU A 500 21.39 25.54 -45.39
CA LEU A 500 21.27 26.24 -46.67
C LEU A 500 20.89 27.71 -46.47
N SER A 501 19.87 27.99 -45.66
CA SER A 501 19.45 29.36 -45.36
C SER A 501 20.57 30.18 -44.71
N ASN A 502 21.44 29.55 -43.90
CA ASN A 502 22.61 30.21 -43.35
C ASN A 502 23.71 30.43 -44.39
N ALA A 503 23.92 29.48 -45.30
CA ALA A 503 24.92 29.59 -46.37
C ALA A 503 24.54 30.63 -47.43
N GLU A 504 23.26 30.87 -47.67
CA GLU A 504 22.74 31.90 -48.59
C GLU A 504 22.87 33.33 -48.05
N LYS A 505 23.22 33.52 -46.77
CA LYS A 505 23.42 34.85 -46.21
C LYS A 505 24.61 35.53 -46.91
N PRO A 506 24.45 36.77 -47.43
CA PRO A 506 25.56 37.49 -48.04
C PRO A 506 26.73 37.63 -47.07
N LEU A 507 27.95 37.42 -47.56
CA LEU A 507 29.15 37.65 -46.77
C LEU A 507 29.19 39.12 -46.33
N PRO A 508 29.36 39.41 -45.02
CA PRO A 508 29.52 40.78 -44.57
C PRO A 508 30.79 41.36 -45.18
N LEU A 509 30.75 42.64 -45.54
CA LEU A 509 31.95 43.34 -45.97
C LEU A 509 33.00 43.30 -44.84
N PRO A 510 34.30 43.13 -45.15
CA PRO A 510 35.35 43.28 -44.16
C PRO A 510 35.20 44.61 -43.41
N PRO A 511 35.40 44.65 -42.07
CA PRO A 511 35.17 45.85 -41.27
C PRO A 511 35.89 47.09 -41.80
N GLU A 512 37.11 46.90 -42.33
CA GLU A 512 37.89 47.96 -42.93
C GLU A 512 37.26 48.51 -44.22
N VAL A 513 36.75 47.63 -45.09
CA VAL A 513 36.04 48.03 -46.33
C VAL A 513 34.74 48.75 -45.99
N ALA A 514 33.99 48.26 -44.99
CA ALA A 514 32.78 48.93 -44.52
C ALA A 514 33.09 50.33 -43.96
N ARG A 515 34.16 50.46 -43.16
CA ARG A 515 34.64 51.74 -42.61
C ARG A 515 35.07 52.70 -43.71
N LEU A 516 35.86 52.24 -44.68
CA LEU A 516 36.34 53.05 -45.81
C LEU A 516 35.17 53.51 -46.70
N ARG A 517 34.21 52.63 -47.01
CA ARG A 517 32.99 53.03 -47.73
C ARG A 517 32.18 54.07 -46.97
N ARG A 518 32.03 53.91 -45.66
CA ARG A 518 31.35 54.91 -44.82
C ARG A 518 32.09 56.25 -44.80
N ALA A 519 33.41 56.22 -44.67
CA ALA A 519 34.25 57.42 -44.68
C ALA A 519 34.18 58.14 -46.04
N LEU A 520 34.24 57.39 -47.14
CA LEU A 520 34.06 57.91 -48.50
C LEU A 520 32.70 58.60 -48.64
N LEU A 521 31.61 57.94 -48.26
CA LEU A 521 30.26 58.51 -48.33
C LEU A 521 30.11 59.78 -47.48
N LEU A 522 30.73 59.81 -46.29
CA LEU A 522 30.74 61.00 -45.45
C LEU A 522 31.54 62.14 -46.10
N SER A 523 32.70 61.82 -46.67
CA SER A 523 33.55 62.78 -47.38
C SER A 523 32.85 63.36 -48.62
N GLU A 524 32.20 62.53 -49.44
CA GLU A 524 31.40 62.97 -50.59
C GLU A 524 30.27 63.92 -50.15
N LYS A 525 29.55 63.59 -49.07
CA LYS A 525 28.50 64.45 -48.50
C LYS A 525 29.05 65.77 -47.97
N GLN A 526 30.23 65.74 -47.34
CA GLN A 526 30.91 66.95 -46.87
C GLN A 526 31.30 67.83 -48.06
N LEU A 527 31.95 67.27 -49.08
CA LEU A 527 32.37 67.97 -50.31
C LEU A 527 31.20 68.70 -51.00
N ALA A 528 30.00 68.12 -50.98
CA ALA A 528 28.80 68.75 -51.52
C ALA A 528 28.35 69.99 -50.73
N ASN A 529 28.71 70.11 -49.45
CA ASN A 529 28.29 71.20 -48.55
C ASN A 529 29.46 72.10 -48.12
N LYS A 530 30.11 72.73 -49.10
CA LYS A 530 31.27 73.62 -48.90
C LYS A 530 31.06 74.72 -47.86
N ARG A 531 29.83 75.27 -47.75
CA ARG A 531 29.50 76.30 -46.75
C ARG A 531 29.53 75.76 -45.32
N VAL A 532 29.07 74.51 -45.12
CA VAL A 532 29.08 73.87 -43.80
C VAL A 532 30.52 73.53 -43.40
N ILE A 533 31.33 73.01 -44.33
CA ILE A 533 32.77 72.80 -44.08
C ILE A 533 33.44 74.12 -43.72
N GLY A 534 33.26 75.17 -44.53
CA GLY A 534 33.86 76.47 -44.25
C GLY A 534 33.42 77.05 -42.91
N ALA A 535 32.15 76.88 -42.53
CA ALA A 535 31.66 77.27 -41.22
C ALA A 535 32.27 76.43 -40.09
N GLN A 536 32.45 75.11 -40.28
CA GLN A 536 33.12 74.22 -39.33
C GLN A 536 34.60 74.56 -39.17
N ASP A 537 35.32 74.84 -40.25
CA ASP A 537 36.73 75.25 -40.23
C ASP A 537 36.89 76.61 -39.56
N LEU A 538 36.02 77.58 -39.89
CA LEU A 538 35.97 78.87 -39.19
C LEU A 538 35.65 78.71 -37.71
N THR A 539 34.69 77.85 -37.36
CA THR A 539 34.33 77.57 -35.95
C THR A 539 35.48 76.90 -35.23
N TRP A 540 36.17 75.96 -35.86
CA TRP A 540 37.35 75.29 -35.30
C TRP A 540 38.50 76.28 -35.10
N ALA A 541 38.77 77.13 -36.09
CA ALA A 541 39.77 78.19 -35.98
C ALA A 541 39.42 79.19 -34.87
N LEU A 542 38.16 79.63 -34.77
CA LEU A 542 37.69 80.56 -33.75
C LEU A 542 37.79 79.96 -32.34
N ILE A 543 37.34 78.72 -32.14
CA ILE A 543 37.44 78.02 -30.85
C ILE A 543 38.90 77.80 -30.43
N ASN A 544 39.81 77.59 -31.38
CA ASN A 544 41.23 77.41 -31.09
C ASN A 544 42.04 78.71 -31.12
N THR A 545 41.39 79.89 -31.22
CA THR A 545 42.04 81.20 -31.15
C THR A 545 41.77 81.85 -29.79
N PRO A 546 42.80 82.18 -28.98
CA PRO A 546 42.61 82.69 -27.61
C PRO A 546 41.75 83.95 -27.50
N ALA A 547 41.79 84.83 -28.50
CA ALA A 547 41.05 86.10 -28.50
C ALA A 547 39.51 85.92 -28.54
N PHE A 548 39.00 84.79 -29.04
CA PHE A 548 37.56 84.51 -29.08
C PHE A 548 37.05 83.89 -27.77
N LEU A 549 37.90 83.16 -27.04
CA LEU A 549 37.53 82.52 -25.76
C LEU A 549 37.53 83.47 -24.56
N PHE A 550 38.16 84.65 -24.66
CA PHE A 550 38.33 85.60 -23.55
C PHE A 550 37.83 87.02 -23.86
N ASN A 551 36.65 87.13 -24.46
CA ASN A 551 35.96 88.42 -24.61
C ASN A 551 35.51 88.93 -23.22
N ARG A 552 36.26 89.86 -22.63
CA ARG A 552 35.91 90.64 -21.44
C ARG A 552 35.42 92.02 -21.83
#